data_AF-A0A1I3BJK8-F1
#
_entry.id   AF-A0A1I3BJK8-F1
#
_cell.length_a   1.000
_cell.length_b   1.000
_cell.length_c   1.000
_cell.angle_alpha   90.00
_cell.angle_beta   90.00
_cell.angle_gamma   90.00
#
_symmetry.space_group_name_H-M   'P 1'
#
loop_
_entity.id
_entity.type
_entity.pdbx_description
1 polymer ?
#
loop_
_entity_poly.entity_id
_entity_poly.type
_entity_poly.pdbx_seq_one_letter_code
_entity_poly.pdbx_strand_id
1 'polypeptide(L)'
;MTSLVAHLAGRVAARLVVPLGIAATLVVIGCAAVVLAARPDAPARVMTAAPEATWEVLRSSYAEISVPPRSEGWTVPGGTLFYADGHGRPVVGVTGPAVLDDGYCPGVGSAAPSNRAFVGLTPPLAGTGLRPAHRRLVMRWTAGIAGDPLRSRRTTTRLADGAPAAVSRTTIRLGDRDPCTPSRVELHVVSTVTRAGVVSAVLVRDLGPRSATDPTVRRILASLRVLR
;
A
#
# COMPACT_ATOMS: atom_id res chain seq x y z
N MET A 1 51.25 37.35 -34.02
CA MET A 1 51.31 35.89 -34.22
C MET A 1 49.86 35.37 -34.15
N THR A 2 49.01 35.59 -35.17
CA THR A 2 48.74 34.72 -36.35
C THR A 2 48.47 33.25 -35.96
N SER A 3 47.40 32.56 -36.33
CA SER A 3 46.28 32.82 -37.26
C SER A 3 45.18 31.77 -37.04
N LEU A 4 43.95 32.18 -37.32
CA LEU A 4 42.77 31.38 -37.68
C LEU A 4 43.05 30.51 -38.93
N VAL A 5 42.33 29.39 -39.13
CA VAL A 5 41.63 28.98 -40.39
C VAL A 5 41.24 27.49 -40.37
N ALA A 6 40.00 27.25 -40.80
CA ALA A 6 39.33 25.99 -41.02
C ALA A 6 39.75 25.29 -42.32
N HIS A 7 39.59 23.96 -42.43
CA HIS A 7 39.33 23.32 -43.72
C HIS A 7 38.43 22.07 -43.62
N LEU A 8 37.34 22.13 -44.37
CA LEU A 8 36.46 21.04 -44.80
C LEU A 8 37.15 20.17 -45.86
N ALA A 9 36.99 18.85 -45.75
CA ALA A 9 36.86 17.87 -46.86
C ALA A 9 36.58 16.51 -46.21
N GLY A 10 35.45 15.83 -46.40
CA GLY A 10 34.96 15.37 -47.69
C GLY A 10 35.28 13.88 -47.83
N ARG A 11 34.38 13.00 -47.39
CA ARG A 11 34.36 11.58 -47.82
C ARG A 11 32.92 11.09 -47.99
N VAL A 12 32.49 11.18 -49.24
CA VAL A 12 31.47 10.36 -49.87
C VAL A 12 31.97 8.91 -49.88
N ALA A 13 31.18 7.96 -49.34
CA ALA A 13 31.07 6.57 -49.82
C ALA A 13 30.19 5.74 -48.86
N ALA A 14 28.94 5.48 -49.27
CA ALA A 14 28.26 4.18 -49.08
C ALA A 14 26.83 4.30 -49.63
N ARG A 15 26.74 4.32 -50.97
CA ARG A 15 25.57 3.80 -51.69
C ARG A 15 25.76 2.28 -51.80
N LEU A 16 24.64 1.56 -51.78
CA LEU A 16 24.34 0.23 -52.35
C LEU A 16 24.02 -0.95 -51.39
N VAL A 17 22.88 -1.57 -51.74
CA VAL A 17 22.35 -2.93 -51.45
C VAL A 17 21.87 -3.16 -50.00
N VAL A 18 20.64 -3.59 -49.69
CA VAL A 18 19.73 -4.57 -50.31
C VAL A 18 18.27 -4.28 -49.89
N PRO A 19 17.29 -4.22 -50.83
CA PRO A 19 15.87 -4.38 -50.53
C PRO A 19 15.35 -5.68 -51.16
N LEU A 20 14.99 -6.71 -50.38
CA LEU A 20 14.17 -7.83 -50.89
C LEU A 20 13.72 -8.73 -49.72
N GLY A 21 12.40 -8.78 -49.51
CA GLY A 21 11.80 -9.65 -48.49
C GLY A 21 10.28 -9.56 -48.42
N ILE A 22 9.60 -9.32 -49.56
CA ILE A 22 8.14 -9.48 -49.69
C ILE A 22 7.93 -10.44 -50.86
N ALA A 23 7.79 -11.74 -50.56
CA ALA A 23 7.08 -12.73 -51.39
C ALA A 23 7.08 -14.09 -50.67
N ALA A 24 5.96 -14.81 -50.80
CA ALA A 24 5.63 -16.14 -50.25
C ALA A 24 5.27 -16.12 -48.75
N THR A 25 3.99 -16.14 -48.37
CA THR A 25 3.17 -17.35 -48.55
C THR A 25 1.69 -17.02 -48.52
N LEU A 26 1.00 -17.25 -49.64
CA LEU A 26 -0.45 -17.23 -49.78
C LEU A 26 -0.91 -18.68 -49.99
N VAL A 27 -2.00 -19.04 -49.30
CA VAL A 27 -3.00 -20.05 -49.68
C VAL A 27 -2.60 -21.54 -49.58
N VAL A 28 -3.12 -22.21 -48.55
CA VAL A 28 -3.77 -23.52 -48.71
C VAL A 28 -5.09 -23.49 -47.94
N ILE A 29 -6.18 -23.15 -48.64
CA ILE A 29 -7.57 -23.43 -48.25
C ILE A 29 -7.99 -24.65 -49.06
N GLY A 30 -8.41 -25.73 -48.42
CA GLY A 30 -8.99 -26.87 -49.13
C GLY A 30 -9.21 -28.13 -48.29
N CYS A 31 -10.43 -28.29 -47.78
CA CYS A 31 -11.18 -29.53 -47.56
C CYS A 31 -10.51 -30.74 -46.88
N ALA A 32 -10.94 -31.03 -45.64
CA ALA A 32 -11.28 -32.41 -45.25
C ALA A 32 -12.40 -32.38 -44.21
N ALA A 33 -13.60 -32.74 -44.67
CA ALA A 33 -14.76 -32.98 -43.83
C ALA A 33 -14.76 -34.44 -43.33
N VAL A 34 -15.21 -34.62 -42.08
CA VAL A 34 -15.77 -35.83 -41.46
C VAL A 34 -14.84 -37.05 -41.27
N VAL A 35 -14.39 -37.25 -40.03
CA VAL A 35 -14.54 -38.55 -39.32
C VAL A 35 -14.99 -38.27 -37.88
N LEU A 36 -16.28 -38.52 -37.62
CA LEU A 36 -16.82 -38.83 -36.30
C LEU A 36 -16.27 -40.18 -35.87
N ALA A 37 -15.43 -40.22 -34.83
CA ALA A 37 -15.21 -41.42 -34.03
C ALA A 37 -14.60 -41.07 -32.66
N ALA A 38 -15.45 -41.14 -31.64
CA ALA A 38 -15.14 -41.47 -30.25
C ALA A 38 -13.89 -40.83 -29.60
N ARG A 39 -14.10 -39.72 -28.88
CA ARG A 39 -13.36 -39.48 -27.62
C ARG A 39 -14.37 -39.35 -26.49
N PRO A 40 -14.23 -40.10 -25.39
CA PRO A 40 -15.12 -40.01 -24.25
C PRO A 40 -15.05 -38.59 -23.70
N ASP A 41 -16.22 -38.06 -23.31
CA ASP A 41 -16.42 -36.78 -22.65
C ASP A 41 -15.34 -36.53 -21.60
N ALA A 42 -14.31 -35.76 -21.95
CA ALA A 42 -13.49 -35.11 -20.93
C ALA A 42 -14.38 -34.00 -20.40
N PRO A 43 -14.86 -34.08 -19.13
CA PRO A 43 -15.68 -33.01 -18.59
C PRO A 43 -14.86 -31.73 -18.71
N ALA A 44 -15.44 -30.70 -19.33
CA ALA A 44 -14.87 -29.37 -19.33
C ALA A 44 -14.49 -29.08 -17.88
N ARG A 45 -13.18 -28.98 -17.60
CA ARG A 45 -12.70 -28.52 -16.30
C ARG A 45 -13.25 -27.10 -16.17
N VAL A 46 -14.38 -26.98 -15.50
CA VAL A 46 -14.86 -25.72 -14.95
C VAL A 46 -13.72 -25.29 -14.05
N MET A 47 -12.90 -24.36 -14.53
CA MET A 47 -12.01 -23.59 -13.67
C MET A 47 -12.96 -22.79 -12.78
N THR A 48 -13.39 -23.40 -11.68
CA THR A 48 -13.95 -22.68 -10.54
C THR A 48 -12.92 -21.61 -10.21
N ALA A 49 -13.26 -20.36 -10.49
CA ALA A 49 -12.45 -19.22 -10.09
C ALA A 49 -12.09 -19.44 -8.61
N ALA A 50 -10.80 -19.33 -8.29
CA ALA A 50 -10.38 -19.43 -6.91
C ALA A 50 -11.23 -18.45 -6.09
N PRO A 51 -11.81 -18.88 -4.95
CA PRO A 51 -12.66 -18.01 -4.15
C PRO A 51 -11.91 -16.72 -3.87
N GLU A 52 -12.51 -15.59 -4.21
CA GLU A 52 -11.93 -14.27 -3.97
C GLU A 52 -11.59 -14.19 -2.48
N ALA A 53 -10.31 -14.01 -2.16
CA ALA A 53 -9.85 -14.10 -0.79
C ALA A 53 -10.57 -13.03 0.05
N THR A 54 -11.33 -13.49 1.03
CA THR A 54 -12.18 -12.61 1.85
C THR A 54 -11.31 -11.71 2.70
N TRP A 55 -11.59 -10.42 2.66
CA TRP A 55 -10.94 -9.44 3.52
C TRP A 55 -11.17 -9.79 4.99
N GLU A 56 -10.12 -9.65 5.81
CA GLU A 56 -10.17 -9.91 7.25
C GLU A 56 -10.70 -8.66 7.97
N VAL A 57 -11.40 -8.83 9.09
CA VAL A 57 -12.00 -7.73 9.85
C VAL A 57 -11.29 -7.56 11.17
N LEU A 58 -10.61 -6.42 11.34
CA LEU A 58 -10.08 -5.99 12.63
C LEU A 58 -11.20 -5.34 13.43
N ARG A 59 -11.47 -5.87 14.62
CA ARG A 59 -12.58 -5.42 15.46
C ARG A 59 -12.09 -4.97 16.84
N SER A 60 -12.61 -3.83 17.28
CA SER A 60 -12.55 -3.36 18.68
C SER A 60 -13.96 -3.35 19.26
N SER A 61 -14.13 -2.92 20.52
CA SER A 61 -15.47 -2.75 21.12
C SER A 61 -16.30 -1.61 20.51
N TYR A 62 -15.71 -0.75 19.67
CA TYR A 62 -16.34 0.50 19.20
C TYR A 62 -16.30 0.71 17.69
N ALA A 63 -15.41 0.02 17.00
CA ALA A 63 -15.22 0.16 15.57
C ALA A 63 -14.62 -1.11 14.96
N GLU A 64 -14.84 -1.27 13.66
CA GLU A 64 -14.19 -2.29 12.85
C GLU A 64 -13.62 -1.70 11.56
N ILE A 65 -12.59 -2.35 11.02
CA ILE A 65 -11.96 -2.00 9.76
C ILE A 65 -11.54 -3.28 9.02
N SER A 66 -11.75 -3.33 7.71
CA SER A 66 -11.36 -4.46 6.88
C SER A 66 -9.95 -4.29 6.32
N VAL A 67 -9.19 -5.38 6.33
CA VAL A 67 -7.80 -5.45 5.83
C VAL A 67 -7.66 -6.57 4.81
N PRO A 68 -6.70 -6.47 3.87
CA PRO A 68 -6.48 -7.54 2.92
C PRO A 68 -6.07 -8.84 3.63
N PRO A 69 -6.29 -9.98 2.98
CA PRO A 69 -5.97 -11.29 3.55
C PRO A 69 -4.47 -11.59 3.55
N ARG A 70 -4.09 -12.67 4.25
CA ARG A 70 -2.70 -13.17 4.29
C ARG A 70 -2.10 -13.52 2.95
N SER A 71 -2.91 -13.95 1.98
CA SER A 71 -2.44 -14.18 0.61
C SER A 71 -1.91 -12.89 -0.07
N GLU A 72 -2.25 -11.71 0.44
CA GLU A 72 -1.73 -10.41 0.00
C GLU A 72 -0.63 -9.86 0.92
N GLY A 73 -0.05 -10.68 1.80
CA GLY A 73 1.06 -10.31 2.68
C GLY A 73 0.64 -9.66 4.01
N TRP A 74 -0.66 -9.53 4.28
CA TRP A 74 -1.17 -8.95 5.52
C TRP A 74 -1.37 -10.01 6.62
N THR A 75 -0.93 -9.73 7.83
CA THR A 75 -1.12 -10.63 8.98
C THR A 75 -1.67 -9.87 10.17
N VAL A 76 -2.42 -10.57 11.03
CA VAL A 76 -3.00 -10.00 12.26
C VAL A 76 -2.35 -10.66 13.47
N PRO A 77 -1.20 -10.16 13.94
CA PRO A 77 -0.46 -10.78 15.04
C PRO A 77 -1.16 -10.66 16.41
N GLY A 78 -2.24 -9.88 16.49
CA GLY A 78 -2.90 -9.55 17.76
C GLY A 78 -2.09 -8.54 18.59
N GLY A 79 -2.53 -8.30 19.82
CA GLY A 79 -1.83 -7.42 20.77
C GLY A 79 -1.85 -5.94 20.40
N THR A 80 -0.74 -5.25 20.65
CA THR A 80 -0.57 -3.80 20.46
C THR A 80 0.71 -3.53 19.68
N LEU A 81 0.64 -2.66 18.67
CA LEU A 81 1.82 -2.12 17.99
C LEU A 81 1.99 -0.66 18.39
N PHE A 82 3.21 -0.27 18.75
CA PHE A 82 3.51 1.09 19.22
C PHE A 82 4.84 1.60 18.68
N TYR A 83 4.94 2.92 18.55
CA TYR A 83 6.23 3.62 18.50
C TYR A 83 6.67 3.96 19.92
N ALA A 84 7.94 3.72 20.21
CA ALA A 84 8.56 4.03 21.48
C ALA A 84 9.53 5.20 21.35
N ASP A 85 9.79 5.89 22.46
CA ASP A 85 10.89 6.84 22.56
C ASP A 85 12.25 6.13 22.65
N GLY A 86 13.33 6.90 22.72
CA GLY A 86 14.69 6.36 22.87
C GLY A 86 14.94 5.60 24.18
N HIS A 87 14.00 5.61 25.12
CA HIS A 87 14.02 4.83 26.36
C HIS A 87 13.11 3.59 26.30
N GLY A 88 12.54 3.29 25.13
CA GLY A 88 11.63 2.16 24.95
C GLY A 88 10.22 2.39 25.50
N ARG A 89 9.85 3.61 25.90
CA ARG A 89 8.50 3.89 26.43
C ARG A 89 7.53 4.14 25.28
N PRO A 90 6.35 3.47 25.26
CA PRO A 90 5.35 3.70 24.22
C PRO A 90 4.85 5.16 24.17
N VAL A 91 4.93 5.80 23.01
CA VAL A 91 4.48 7.18 22.76
C VAL A 91 3.10 7.21 22.12
N VAL A 92 2.89 6.33 21.14
CA VAL A 92 1.63 6.11 20.39
C VAL A 92 1.52 4.64 20.01
N GLY A 93 0.30 4.13 19.90
CA GLY A 93 0.07 2.76 19.47
C GLY A 93 -1.36 2.48 19.04
N VAL A 94 -1.53 1.33 18.42
CA VAL A 94 -2.80 0.76 17.98
C VAL A 94 -2.99 -0.61 18.59
N THR A 95 -4.25 -0.98 18.84
CA THR A 95 -4.65 -2.31 19.29
C THR A 95 -5.13 -3.14 18.10
N GLY A 96 -4.84 -4.45 18.13
CA GLY A 96 -5.22 -5.40 17.08
C GLY A 96 -4.68 -4.98 15.71
N PRO A 97 -3.36 -4.75 15.56
CA PRO A 97 -2.79 -4.33 14.30
C PRO A 97 -2.93 -5.43 13.24
N ALA A 98 -3.12 -5.03 11.98
CA ALA A 98 -2.70 -5.82 10.83
C ALA A 98 -1.40 -5.22 10.26
N VAL A 99 -0.46 -6.07 9.90
CA VAL A 99 0.85 -5.68 9.38
C VAL A 99 1.08 -6.29 8.00
N LEU A 100 1.68 -5.51 7.10
CA LEU A 100 2.09 -5.96 5.77
C LEU A 100 3.56 -6.36 5.78
N ASP A 101 3.84 -7.54 5.24
CA ASP A 101 5.18 -8.15 5.17
C ASP A 101 5.83 -8.22 6.56
N ASP A 102 5.17 -8.93 7.49
CA ASP A 102 5.71 -9.15 8.84
C ASP A 102 7.08 -9.82 8.79
N GLY A 103 8.06 -9.20 9.42
CA GLY A 103 9.44 -9.62 9.37
C GLY A 103 10.14 -9.34 8.04
N TYR A 104 9.77 -8.29 7.30
CA TYR A 104 10.38 -7.88 6.01
C TYR A 104 11.91 -7.80 6.01
N CYS A 105 12.53 -7.60 7.17
CA CYS A 105 13.99 -7.47 7.29
C CYS A 105 14.61 -8.54 8.21
N PRO A 106 14.45 -9.84 7.93
CA PRO A 106 15.03 -10.88 8.76
C PRO A 106 16.48 -11.08 8.31
N GLY A 107 17.46 -10.67 9.14
CA GLY A 107 18.87 -10.98 8.90
C GLY A 107 19.85 -9.79 8.88
N VAL A 108 19.40 -8.56 9.07
CA VAL A 108 20.28 -7.36 9.10
C VAL A 108 20.81 -7.07 10.52
N GLY A 109 20.75 -8.04 11.45
CA GLY A 109 21.18 -7.83 12.83
C GLY A 109 20.32 -6.85 13.64
N SER A 110 19.25 -6.29 13.06
CA SER A 110 18.25 -5.54 13.80
C SER A 110 17.54 -6.48 14.76
N ALA A 111 17.65 -6.21 16.06
CA ALA A 111 17.07 -7.03 17.13
C ALA A 111 15.53 -7.14 17.08
N ALA A 112 14.87 -6.45 16.14
CA ALA A 112 13.42 -6.47 15.96
C ALA A 112 13.05 -6.71 14.48
N PRO A 113 12.05 -7.57 14.20
CA PRO A 113 11.44 -7.66 12.88
C PRO A 113 10.79 -6.31 12.49
N SER A 114 10.90 -5.95 11.21
CA SER A 114 10.31 -4.75 10.61
C SER A 114 9.09 -5.11 9.74
N ASN A 115 8.21 -4.14 9.52
CA ASN A 115 6.99 -4.27 8.73
C ASN A 115 6.95 -3.16 7.68
N ARG A 116 6.39 -3.44 6.49
CA ARG A 116 6.29 -2.45 5.40
C ARG A 116 5.10 -1.51 5.51
N ALA A 117 4.08 -1.97 6.22
CA ALA A 117 2.95 -1.15 6.63
C ALA A 117 2.28 -1.78 7.85
N PHE A 118 1.50 -1.00 8.57
CA PHE A 118 0.51 -1.51 9.50
C PHE A 118 -0.73 -0.63 9.50
N VAL A 119 -1.84 -1.21 9.94
CA VAL A 119 -3.07 -0.50 10.28
C VAL A 119 -3.64 -1.04 11.58
N GLY A 120 -4.23 -0.17 12.38
CA GLY A 120 -4.96 -0.61 13.57
C GLY A 120 -5.86 0.48 14.12
N LEU A 121 -6.56 0.16 15.21
CA LEU A 121 -7.50 1.06 15.86
C LEU A 121 -6.88 1.65 17.13
N THR A 122 -7.14 2.92 17.39
CA THR A 122 -6.77 3.56 18.66
C THR A 122 -7.87 3.39 19.70
N PRO A 123 -7.54 3.36 21.01
CA PRO A 123 -8.53 3.52 22.07
C PRO A 123 -9.35 4.81 21.87
N PRO A 124 -10.63 4.85 22.30
CA PRO A 124 -11.45 6.05 22.20
C PRO A 124 -10.90 7.20 23.04
N LEU A 125 -10.93 8.41 22.48
CA LEU A 125 -10.64 9.66 23.19
C LEU A 125 -11.96 10.28 23.69
N ALA A 126 -12.25 10.09 24.97
CA ALA A 126 -13.46 10.62 25.61
C ALA A 126 -13.43 12.16 25.77
N GLY A 127 -14.62 12.76 25.88
CA GLY A 127 -14.79 14.17 26.26
C GLY A 127 -14.23 15.21 25.28
N THR A 128 -13.85 14.80 24.07
CA THR A 128 -13.24 15.68 23.07
C THR A 128 -14.03 15.64 21.77
N GLY A 129 -14.30 16.79 21.16
CA GLY A 129 -14.91 16.86 19.83
C GLY A 129 -14.03 16.22 18.75
N LEU A 130 -14.64 15.80 17.63
CA LEU A 130 -13.95 15.11 16.54
C LEU A 130 -12.70 15.85 16.03
N ARG A 131 -12.83 17.15 15.71
CA ARG A 131 -11.73 17.93 15.13
C ARG A 131 -10.55 18.10 16.10
N PRO A 132 -10.73 18.56 17.36
CA PRO A 132 -9.63 18.64 18.32
C PRO A 132 -8.96 17.30 18.62
N ALA A 133 -9.75 16.23 18.80
CA ALA A 133 -9.22 14.88 19.05
C ALA A 133 -8.36 14.39 17.88
N HIS A 134 -8.88 14.52 16.65
CA HIS A 134 -8.16 14.16 15.42
C HIS A 134 -6.84 14.93 15.28
N ARG A 135 -6.87 16.26 15.47
CA ARG A 135 -5.66 17.08 15.40
C ARG A 135 -4.62 16.65 16.43
N ARG A 136 -5.03 16.42 17.68
CA ARG A 136 -4.13 15.95 18.75
C ARG A 136 -3.51 14.60 18.40
N LEU A 137 -4.31 13.68 17.87
CA LEU A 137 -3.84 12.36 17.49
C LEU A 137 -2.82 12.42 16.34
N VAL A 138 -3.12 13.17 15.28
CA VAL A 138 -2.17 13.37 14.15
C VAL A 138 -0.85 13.95 14.64
N MET A 139 -0.87 14.97 15.51
CA MET A 139 0.37 15.55 16.05
C MET A 139 1.16 14.53 16.88
N ARG A 140 0.50 13.73 17.72
CA ARG A 140 1.16 12.68 18.51
C ARG A 140 1.79 11.60 17.64
N TRP A 141 1.10 11.14 16.60
CA TRP A 141 1.62 10.13 15.69
C TRP A 141 2.79 10.65 14.85
N THR A 142 2.68 11.86 14.31
CA THR A 142 3.80 12.48 13.60
C THR A 142 5.03 12.61 14.50
N ALA A 143 4.85 13.04 15.76
CA ALA A 143 5.95 13.12 16.73
C ALA A 143 6.50 11.73 17.12
N GLY A 144 5.63 10.73 17.29
CA GLY A 144 6.02 9.37 17.67
C GLY A 144 6.80 8.62 16.61
N ILE A 145 6.56 8.90 15.32
CA ILE A 145 7.34 8.36 14.19
C ILE A 145 8.77 8.94 14.17
N ALA A 146 9.05 10.02 14.91
CA ALA A 146 10.36 10.64 15.06
C ALA A 146 11.02 11.08 13.73
N GLY A 147 10.22 11.65 12.82
CA GLY A 147 10.70 12.16 11.52
C GLY A 147 10.16 13.55 11.16
N ASP A 148 10.69 14.11 10.08
CA ASP A 148 10.31 15.44 9.59
C ASP A 148 9.05 15.36 8.73
N PRO A 149 7.93 16.02 9.09
CA PRO A 149 6.77 16.08 8.22
C PRO A 149 7.07 16.92 6.97
N LEU A 150 7.02 16.29 5.80
CA LEU A 150 7.23 16.97 4.51
C LEU A 150 5.94 17.60 3.98
N ARG A 151 4.82 16.91 4.19
CA ARG A 151 3.51 17.31 3.65
C ARG A 151 2.41 16.80 4.56
N SER A 152 1.44 17.65 4.87
CA SER A 152 0.21 17.22 5.54
C SER A 152 -1.01 17.74 4.78
N ARG A 153 -1.99 16.87 4.57
CA ARG A 153 -3.29 17.20 4.00
C ARG A 153 -4.36 16.74 4.98
N ARG A 154 -5.35 17.60 5.25
CA ARG A 154 -6.49 17.28 6.10
C ARG A 154 -7.78 17.54 5.36
N THR A 155 -8.74 16.65 5.51
CA THR A 155 -10.07 16.76 4.92
C THR A 155 -11.11 16.22 5.88
N THR A 156 -12.38 16.46 5.57
CA THR A 156 -13.52 15.81 6.22
C THR A 156 -14.28 15.01 5.18
N THR A 157 -14.83 13.87 5.59
CA THR A 157 -15.62 12.98 4.72
C THR A 157 -16.74 12.31 5.52
N ARG A 158 -17.51 11.46 4.85
CA ARG A 158 -18.38 10.47 5.50
C ARG A 158 -17.80 9.07 5.32
N LEU A 159 -17.96 8.23 6.33
CA LEU A 159 -17.67 6.80 6.26
C LEU A 159 -18.76 6.06 5.49
N ALA A 160 -18.54 4.77 5.22
CA ALA A 160 -19.49 3.93 4.50
C ALA A 160 -20.86 3.80 5.22
N ASP A 161 -20.88 3.92 6.55
CA ASP A 161 -22.09 3.94 7.38
C ASP A 161 -22.74 5.34 7.50
N GLY A 162 -22.20 6.34 6.79
CA GLY A 162 -22.65 7.72 6.80
C GLY A 162 -22.09 8.57 7.96
N ALA A 163 -21.35 7.99 8.90
CA ALA A 163 -20.80 8.72 10.03
C ALA A 163 -19.80 9.81 9.58
N PRO A 164 -19.80 10.99 10.22
CA PRO A 164 -18.82 12.02 9.91
C PRO A 164 -17.41 11.56 10.30
N ALA A 165 -16.44 11.84 9.44
CA ALA A 165 -15.04 11.52 9.68
C ALA A 165 -14.10 12.68 9.36
N ALA A 166 -13.02 12.76 10.14
CA ALA A 166 -11.87 13.61 9.87
C ALA A 166 -10.72 12.75 9.36
N VAL A 167 -10.08 13.19 8.28
CA VAL A 167 -9.02 12.43 7.59
C VAL A 167 -7.77 13.29 7.51
N SER A 168 -6.63 12.69 7.80
CA SER A 168 -5.31 13.30 7.62
C SER A 168 -4.38 12.35 6.90
N ARG A 169 -3.65 12.85 5.90
CA ARG A 169 -2.57 12.18 5.18
C ARG A 169 -1.30 13.00 5.37
N THR A 170 -0.28 12.41 6.00
CA THR A 170 0.98 13.08 6.29
C THR A 170 2.16 12.25 5.77
N THR A 171 2.99 12.84 4.91
CA THR A 171 4.25 12.24 4.47
C THR A 171 5.37 12.68 5.41
N ILE A 172 6.12 11.72 5.93
CA ILE A 172 7.19 11.94 6.92
C ILE A 172 8.50 11.40 6.35
N ARG A 173 9.57 12.18 6.46
CA ARG A 173 10.94 11.76 6.13
C ARG A 173 11.62 11.22 7.39
N LEU A 174 12.19 10.04 7.30
CA LEU A 174 12.96 9.45 8.39
C LEU A 174 14.44 9.80 8.26
N GLY A 175 15.10 10.03 9.39
CA GLY A 175 16.53 10.38 9.46
C GLY A 175 17.45 9.17 9.32
N ASP A 176 17.04 8.04 9.89
CA ASP A 176 17.84 6.81 9.94
C ASP A 176 17.86 6.09 8.59
N ARG A 177 19.03 5.55 8.26
CA ARG A 177 19.34 4.93 6.96
C ARG A 177 19.94 3.54 7.13
N ASP A 178 19.38 2.74 8.03
CA ASP A 178 19.64 1.32 7.97
C ASP A 178 18.85 0.69 6.80
N PRO A 179 19.27 -0.48 6.29
CA PRO A 179 18.60 -1.14 5.16
C PRO A 179 17.13 -1.54 5.40
N CYS A 180 16.69 -1.57 6.66
CA CYS A 180 15.35 -1.94 7.07
C CYS A 180 14.42 -0.73 7.28
N THR A 181 14.97 0.47 7.40
CA THR A 181 14.23 1.70 7.62
C THR A 181 13.96 2.43 6.30
N PRO A 182 12.69 2.70 5.94
CA PRO A 182 12.37 3.44 4.72
C PRO A 182 12.79 4.91 4.84
N SER A 183 13.28 5.51 3.75
CA SER A 183 13.59 6.95 3.75
C SER A 183 12.37 7.85 4.01
N ARG A 184 11.16 7.37 3.67
CA ARG A 184 9.91 8.08 3.86
C ARG A 184 8.78 7.11 4.18
N VAL A 185 7.88 7.57 5.03
CA VAL A 185 6.63 6.89 5.35
C VAL A 185 5.45 7.82 5.10
N GLU A 186 4.27 7.22 5.02
CA GLU A 186 3.01 7.94 4.95
C GLU A 186 2.09 7.49 6.10
N LEU A 187 1.71 8.47 6.91
CA LEU A 187 0.74 8.35 7.99
C LEU A 187 -0.63 8.75 7.49
N HIS A 188 -1.60 7.85 7.61
CA HIS A 188 -3.02 8.14 7.47
C HIS A 188 -3.71 7.99 8.82
N VAL A 189 -4.55 8.97 9.15
CA VAL A 189 -5.42 8.92 10.33
C VAL A 189 -6.84 9.21 9.86
N VAL A 190 -7.78 8.31 10.19
CA VAL A 190 -9.22 8.53 9.98
C VAL A 190 -9.90 8.41 11.33
N SER A 191 -10.53 9.49 11.77
CA SER A 191 -11.20 9.57 13.07
C SER A 191 -12.70 9.73 12.89
N THR A 192 -13.49 9.11 13.76
CA THR A 192 -14.96 9.27 13.81
C THR A 192 -15.47 9.22 15.25
N VAL A 193 -16.71 9.63 15.47
CA VAL A 193 -17.34 9.69 16.79
C VAL A 193 -18.09 8.38 17.07
N THR A 194 -17.85 7.81 18.24
CA THR A 194 -18.57 6.65 18.78
C THR A 194 -19.20 7.02 20.12
N ARG A 195 -20.01 6.12 20.68
CA ARG A 195 -20.58 6.28 22.04
C ARG A 195 -19.53 6.44 23.14
N ALA A 196 -18.31 5.92 22.94
CA ALA A 196 -17.22 6.02 23.92
C ALA A 196 -16.27 7.20 23.68
N GLY A 197 -16.54 8.03 22.66
CA GLY A 197 -15.67 9.12 22.24
C GLY A 197 -15.11 8.93 20.84
N VAL A 198 -14.01 9.61 20.52
CA VAL A 198 -13.43 9.59 19.18
C VAL A 198 -12.50 8.39 19.01
N VAL A 199 -12.86 7.48 18.11
CA VAL A 199 -12.01 6.35 17.69
C VAL A 199 -11.28 6.72 16.41
N SER A 200 -10.10 6.15 16.18
CA SER A 200 -9.37 6.39 14.92
C SER A 200 -8.77 5.10 14.37
N ALA A 201 -8.83 4.96 13.05
CA ALA A 201 -7.95 4.06 12.32
C ALA A 201 -6.65 4.81 12.00
N VAL A 202 -5.52 4.17 12.28
CA VAL A 202 -4.19 4.68 11.95
C VAL A 202 -3.52 3.67 11.03
N LEU A 203 -3.05 4.16 9.88
CA LEU A 203 -2.25 3.38 8.94
C LEU A 203 -0.93 4.08 8.72
N VAL A 204 0.18 3.36 8.89
CA VAL A 204 1.51 3.82 8.52
C VAL A 204 2.07 2.87 7.48
N ARG A 205 2.66 3.41 6.41
CA ARG A 205 3.28 2.61 5.37
C ARG A 205 4.55 3.25 4.85
N ASP A 206 5.43 2.44 4.31
CA ASP A 206 6.60 2.90 3.59
C ASP A 206 6.19 3.58 2.28
N LEU A 207 7.03 4.47 1.77
CA LEU A 207 6.94 4.99 0.41
C LEU A 207 8.04 4.37 -0.46
N GLY A 208 7.80 3.13 -0.89
CA GLY A 208 8.70 2.34 -1.75
C GLY A 208 7.94 1.34 -2.63
N PRO A 209 8.62 0.66 -3.56
CA PRO A 209 8.00 -0.16 -4.62
C PRO A 209 7.27 -1.41 -4.12
N ARG A 210 7.48 -1.81 -2.87
CA ARG A 210 6.89 -3.00 -2.23
C ARG A 210 6.09 -2.62 -0.98
N SER A 211 5.36 -1.51 -1.03
CA SER A 211 4.50 -1.02 0.05
C SER A 211 3.02 -1.14 -0.33
N ALA A 212 2.12 -1.00 0.65
CA ALA A 212 0.68 -0.94 0.42
C ALA A 212 0.35 0.17 -0.61
N THR A 213 -0.44 -0.17 -1.63
CA THR A 213 -0.78 0.76 -2.71
C THR A 213 -1.81 1.80 -2.26
N ASP A 214 -1.85 2.98 -2.90
CA ASP A 214 -2.85 4.03 -2.63
C ASP A 214 -4.31 3.50 -2.76
N PRO A 215 -4.66 2.66 -3.75
CA PRO A 215 -5.96 2.00 -3.81
C PRO A 215 -6.25 1.09 -2.61
N THR A 216 -5.29 0.24 -2.21
CA THR A 216 -5.44 -0.66 -1.05
C THR A 216 -5.66 0.14 0.23
N VAL A 217 -4.82 1.16 0.48
CA VAL A 217 -4.93 2.07 1.64
C VAL A 217 -6.30 2.73 1.67
N ARG A 218 -6.78 3.24 0.54
CA ARG A 218 -8.09 3.90 0.45
C ARG A 218 -9.22 2.93 0.79
N ARG A 219 -9.16 1.69 0.28
CA ARG A 219 -10.17 0.66 0.56
C ARG A 219 -10.18 0.26 2.03
N ILE A 220 -9.00 0.07 2.63
CA ILE A 220 -8.85 -0.16 4.08
C ILE A 220 -9.50 0.97 4.87
N LEU A 221 -9.09 2.22 4.64
CA LEU A 221 -9.58 3.36 5.42
C LEU A 221 -11.07 3.66 5.22
N ALA A 222 -11.61 3.43 4.02
CA ALA A 222 -13.03 3.59 3.73
C ALA A 222 -13.91 2.50 4.38
N SER A 223 -13.33 1.36 4.76
CA SER A 223 -14.05 0.27 5.42
C SER A 223 -14.28 0.49 6.91
N LEU A 224 -13.73 1.56 7.50
CA LEU A 224 -13.95 1.91 8.90
C LEU A 224 -15.45 2.09 9.17
N ARG A 225 -15.97 1.38 10.17
CA ARG A 225 -17.37 1.43 10.61
C ARG A 225 -17.45 1.55 12.12
N VAL A 226 -18.44 2.28 12.61
CA VAL A 226 -18.74 2.37 14.05
C VAL A 226 -19.63 1.20 14.47
N LEU A 227 -19.28 0.54 15.57
CA LEU A 227 -20.13 -0.47 16.19
C LEU A 227 -21.12 0.21 17.13
N ARG A 228 -22.40 -0.12 16.97
CA ARG A 228 -23.50 0.44 17.76
C ARG A 228 -23.71 -0.35 19.04
#